data_AF-A0A951MS97-F1
#
_entry.id   AF-A0A951MS97-F1
#
_cell.length_a   1.000
_cell.length_b   1.000
_cell.length_c   1.000
_cell.angle_alpha   90.00
_cell.angle_beta   90.00
_cell.angle_gamma   90.00
#
_symmetry.space_group_name_H-M   'P 1'
#
loop_
_entity.id
_entity.type
_entity.pdbx_description
1 polymer ?
#
loop_
_entity_poly.entity_id
_entity_poly.type
_entity_poly.pdbx_seq_one_letter_code
_entity_poly.pdbx_strand_id
1 'polypeptide(L)'
;MATNGRSHHRHVVDLAVLGAGVLLLALSSLLLDGHQVPEPELAVFRAVNRVPGIPFAVAWAPMQLGNVVAVPAAALVALVVRRYRAALALAAAGLSAWVLGKVVKGLVERGRPGALVEAAVLRDAPAGGLGFVSGHAAVAVALATTAWPYLGRWGR
;
A
#
# COMPACT_ATOMS: atom_id res chain seq x y z
N MET A 1 -14.01 11.10 35.14
CA MET A 1 -14.25 12.16 34.13
C MET A 1 -12.91 12.58 33.47
N ALA A 2 -12.18 11.66 32.85
CA ALA A 2 -10.82 11.89 32.28
C ALA A 2 -10.59 11.16 30.92
N THR A 3 -11.66 10.71 30.26
CA THR A 3 -11.61 9.94 29.02
C THR A 3 -11.67 10.82 27.76
N ASN A 4 -12.19 12.05 27.89
CA ASN A 4 -12.52 12.90 26.74
C ASN A 4 -11.29 13.51 26.04
N GLY A 5 -10.24 13.87 26.80
CA GLY A 5 -9.02 14.45 26.21
C GLY A 5 -8.18 13.44 25.41
N ARG A 6 -8.21 12.16 25.80
CA ARG A 6 -7.41 11.10 25.16
C ARG A 6 -8.00 10.63 23.82
N SER A 7 -9.33 10.59 23.68
CA SER A 7 -9.99 10.32 22.42
C SER A 7 -9.84 11.48 21.45
N HIS A 8 -10.05 12.71 21.92
CA HIS A 8 -9.96 13.91 21.08
C HIS A 8 -8.56 14.09 20.48
N HIS A 9 -7.51 13.84 21.27
CA HIS A 9 -6.13 13.90 20.78
C HIS A 9 -5.84 12.82 19.72
N ARG A 10 -6.34 11.59 19.91
CA ARG A 10 -6.20 10.51 18.93
C ARG A 10 -6.89 10.84 17.61
N HIS A 11 -8.12 11.37 17.65
CA HIS A 11 -8.85 11.75 16.44
C HIS A 11 -8.15 12.87 15.66
N VAL A 12 -7.56 13.85 16.34
CA VAL A 12 -6.79 14.92 15.68
C VAL A 12 -5.55 14.37 15.00
N VAL A 13 -4.82 13.46 15.66
CA VAL A 13 -3.65 12.79 15.07
C VAL A 13 -4.06 11.94 13.87
N ASP A 14 -5.14 11.16 13.98
CA ASP A 14 -5.65 10.32 12.88
C ASP A 14 -6.04 11.16 11.66
N LEU A 15 -6.70 12.30 11.87
CA LEU A 15 -7.06 13.25 10.81
C LEU A 15 -5.83 13.92 10.21
N ALA A 16 -4.83 14.28 11.02
CA ALA A 16 -3.59 14.86 10.53
C ALA A 16 -2.79 13.85 9.69
N VAL A 17 -2.71 12.59 10.11
CA VAL A 17 -2.05 11.52 9.36
C VAL A 17 -2.79 11.24 8.05
N LEU A 18 -4.12 11.16 8.08
CA LEU A 18 -4.93 11.01 6.88
C LEU A 18 -4.71 12.19 5.92
N GLY A 19 -4.77 13.42 6.42
CA GLY A 19 -4.55 14.64 5.64
C GLY A 19 -3.15 14.66 5.01
N ALA A 20 -2.12 14.31 5.76
CA ALA A 20 -0.75 14.20 5.26
C ALA A 20 -0.62 13.11 4.19
N GLY A 21 -1.26 11.95 4.37
CA GLY A 21 -1.29 10.88 3.38
C GLY A 21 -1.99 11.28 2.08
N VAL A 22 -3.13 11.96 2.17
CA VAL A 22 -3.86 12.50 1.02
C VAL A 22 -3.04 13.58 0.30
N LEU A 23 -2.41 14.49 1.04
CA LEU A 23 -1.54 15.52 0.47
C LEU A 23 -0.35 14.89 -0.24
N LEU A 24 0.30 13.90 0.38
CA LEU A 24 1.42 13.18 -0.24
C LEU A 24 0.99 12.45 -1.51
N LEU A 25 -0.17 11.81 -1.49
CA LEU A 25 -0.74 11.17 -2.68
C LEU A 25 -1.03 12.19 -3.79
N ALA A 26 -1.62 13.33 -3.45
CA ALA A 26 -1.92 14.39 -4.40
C ALA A 26 -0.65 14.98 -5.02
N LEU A 27 0.34 15.35 -4.19
CA LEU A 27 1.64 15.83 -4.67
C LEU A 27 2.32 14.78 -5.55
N SER A 28 2.36 13.52 -5.11
CA SER A 28 2.94 12.43 -5.90
C SER A 28 2.22 12.26 -7.24
N SER A 29 0.89 12.43 -7.28
CA SER A 29 0.10 12.33 -8.50
C SER A 29 0.37 13.51 -9.45
N LEU A 30 0.52 14.73 -8.91
CA LEU A 30 0.82 15.94 -9.68
C LEU A 30 2.22 15.93 -10.31
N LEU A 31 3.16 15.23 -9.68
CA LEU A 31 4.53 15.08 -10.18
C LEU A 31 4.66 14.01 -11.28
N LEU A 32 3.61 13.21 -11.54
CA LEU A 32 3.64 12.19 -12.58
C LEU A 32 3.30 12.79 -13.94
N ASP A 33 4.27 12.74 -14.86
CA ASP A 33 3.99 12.85 -16.28
C ASP A 33 3.55 11.47 -16.80
N GLY A 34 2.39 11.38 -17.46
CA GLY A 34 1.83 10.13 -18.00
C GLY A 34 2.76 9.42 -18.98
N HIS A 35 3.69 10.14 -19.62
CA HIS A 35 4.53 9.62 -20.70
C HIS A 35 6.03 9.60 -20.39
N GLN A 36 6.49 10.28 -19.33
CA GLN A 36 7.92 10.36 -19.00
C GLN A 36 8.21 10.01 -17.55
N VAL A 37 9.32 9.35 -17.28
CA VAL A 37 9.78 9.02 -15.92
C VAL A 37 10.87 10.04 -15.55
N PRO A 38 10.72 10.80 -14.45
CA PRO A 38 11.77 11.71 -13.99
C PRO A 38 13.10 10.99 -13.74
N GLU A 39 14.23 11.63 -14.04
CA GLU A 39 15.57 11.05 -13.88
C GLU A 39 15.85 10.45 -12.48
N PRO A 40 15.47 11.08 -11.35
CA PRO A 40 15.68 10.48 -10.03
C PRO A 40 14.90 9.16 -9.84
N GLU A 41 13.66 9.10 -10.33
CA GLU A 41 12.84 7.87 -10.28
C GLU A 41 13.47 6.77 -11.13
N LEU A 42 13.92 7.14 -12.34
CA LEU A 42 14.58 6.22 -13.27
C LEU A 42 15.90 5.68 -12.72
N ALA A 43 16.69 6.51 -12.04
CA ALA A 43 17.94 6.11 -11.41
C ALA A 43 17.71 5.06 -10.31
N VAL A 44 16.73 5.30 -9.42
CA VAL A 44 16.35 4.35 -8.36
C VAL A 44 15.79 3.07 -8.99
N PHE A 45 14.89 3.17 -9.96
CA PHE A 45 14.35 2.01 -10.65
C PHE A 45 15.45 1.14 -11.25
N ARG A 46 16.39 1.75 -12.00
CA ARG A 46 17.51 1.03 -12.62
C ARG A 46 18.44 0.42 -11.58
N ALA A 47 18.73 1.11 -10.47
CA ALA A 47 19.57 0.58 -9.40
C ALA A 47 18.96 -0.70 -8.80
N VAL A 48 17.65 -0.70 -8.52
CA VAL A 48 16.93 -1.86 -7.99
C VAL A 48 16.76 -2.95 -9.05
N ASN A 49 16.39 -2.60 -10.29
CA ASN A 49 16.06 -3.55 -11.34
C ASN A 49 17.28 -4.34 -11.83
N ARG A 50 18.47 -3.73 -11.77
CA ARG A 50 19.77 -4.32 -12.17
C ARG A 50 20.33 -5.33 -11.19
N VAL A 51 19.82 -5.44 -9.95
CA VAL A 51 20.32 -6.43 -8.99
C VAL A 51 20.11 -7.84 -9.57
N PRO A 52 21.19 -8.52 -10.00
CA PRO A 52 21.07 -9.86 -10.55
C PRO A 52 20.90 -10.86 -9.40
N GLY A 53 20.07 -11.88 -9.60
CA GLY A 53 20.00 -13.01 -8.69
C GLY A 53 19.08 -12.87 -7.47
N ILE A 54 18.25 -11.82 -7.34
CA ILE A 54 17.12 -11.88 -6.39
C ILE A 54 16.15 -12.94 -6.93
N PRO A 55 15.96 -14.08 -6.24
CA PRO A 55 15.00 -15.06 -6.66
C PRO A 55 13.61 -14.43 -6.64
N PHE A 56 12.81 -14.66 -7.68
CA PHE A 56 11.44 -14.14 -7.75
C PHE A 56 10.65 -14.39 -6.46
N ALA A 57 10.83 -15.57 -5.85
CA ALA A 57 10.22 -15.95 -4.58
C ALA A 57 10.49 -14.96 -3.43
N VAL A 58 11.67 -14.35 -3.37
CA VAL A 58 12.04 -13.40 -2.29
C VAL A 58 11.26 -12.09 -2.41
N ALA A 59 11.02 -11.61 -3.64
CA ALA A 59 10.19 -10.43 -3.86
C ALA A 59 8.69 -10.77 -3.79
N TRP A 60 8.32 -11.96 -4.28
CA TRP A 60 6.94 -12.40 -4.39
C TRP A 60 6.30 -12.72 -3.04
N ALA A 61 7.00 -13.45 -2.15
CA ALA A 61 6.39 -13.89 -0.89
C ALA A 61 5.93 -12.71 0.02
N PRO A 62 6.73 -11.67 0.26
CA PRO A 62 6.28 -10.50 1.02
C PRO A 62 5.18 -9.72 0.31
N MET A 63 5.18 -9.68 -1.03
CA MET A 63 4.15 -8.99 -1.81
C MET A 63 2.76 -9.57 -1.53
N GLN A 64 2.66 -10.87 -1.27
CA GLN A 64 1.38 -11.53 -0.98
C GLN A 64 0.69 -10.99 0.29
N LEU A 65 1.44 -10.38 1.23
CA LEU A 65 0.86 -9.71 2.40
C LEU A 65 -0.01 -8.50 2.02
N GLY A 66 0.24 -7.92 0.84
CA GLY A 66 -0.58 -6.86 0.24
C GLY A 66 -1.63 -7.36 -0.73
N ASN A 67 -1.77 -8.67 -0.93
CA ASN A 67 -2.76 -9.20 -1.86
C ASN A 67 -4.18 -8.87 -1.35
N VAL A 68 -5.14 -8.63 -2.23
CA VAL A 68 -6.55 -8.44 -1.81
C VAL A 68 -7.06 -9.60 -0.97
N VAL A 69 -6.57 -10.82 -1.19
CA VAL A 69 -6.89 -12.02 -0.40
C VAL A 69 -6.33 -11.94 1.03
N ALA A 70 -5.28 -11.16 1.28
CA ALA A 70 -4.76 -10.94 2.63
C ALA A 70 -5.77 -10.23 3.53
N VAL A 71 -6.68 -9.43 2.97
CA VAL A 71 -7.72 -8.71 3.72
C VAL A 71 -8.69 -9.67 4.42
N PRO A 72 -9.43 -10.57 3.73
CA PRO A 72 -10.29 -11.53 4.38
C PRO A 72 -9.50 -12.52 5.24
N ALA A 73 -8.27 -12.89 4.86
CA ALA A 73 -7.43 -13.77 5.68
C ALA A 73 -7.09 -13.13 7.04
N ALA A 74 -6.62 -11.88 7.06
CA ALA A 74 -6.30 -11.16 8.29
C ALA A 74 -7.56 -10.93 9.16
N ALA A 75 -8.69 -10.58 8.53
CA ALA A 75 -9.96 -10.44 9.24
C ALA A 75 -10.42 -11.78 9.86
N LEU A 76 -10.25 -12.90 9.16
CA LEU A 76 -10.58 -14.23 9.65
C LEU A 76 -9.68 -14.64 10.82
N VAL A 77 -8.38 -14.38 10.74
CA VAL A 77 -7.45 -14.62 11.86
C VAL A 77 -7.90 -13.85 13.09
N ALA A 78 -8.23 -12.56 12.95
CA ALA A 78 -8.75 -11.74 14.03
C ALA A 78 -10.09 -12.27 14.59
N LEU A 79 -10.96 -12.82 13.74
CA LEU A 79 -12.22 -13.43 14.13
C LEU A 79 -12.02 -14.72 14.95
N VAL A 80 -11.10 -15.59 14.52
CA VAL A 80 -10.75 -16.84 15.21
C VAL A 80 -10.22 -16.55 16.62
N VAL A 81 -9.40 -15.52 16.79
CA VAL A 81 -8.94 -15.07 18.12
C VAL A 81 -9.97 -14.21 18.87
N ARG A 82 -11.23 -14.18 18.40
CA ARG A 82 -12.38 -13.47 18.99
C ARG A 82 -12.18 -11.96 19.14
N ARG A 83 -11.35 -11.35 18.29
CA ARG A 83 -11.10 -9.91 18.22
C ARG A 83 -12.00 -9.26 17.17
N TYR A 84 -13.32 -9.32 17.37
CA TYR A 84 -14.32 -8.85 16.41
C TYR A 84 -14.11 -7.39 15.94
N ARG A 85 -13.72 -6.49 16.85
CA ARG A 85 -13.42 -5.09 16.50
C ARG A 85 -12.21 -4.98 15.57
N ALA A 86 -11.17 -5.78 15.79
CA ALA A 86 -9.99 -5.80 14.92
C ALA A 86 -10.34 -6.41 13.56
N ALA A 87 -11.14 -7.48 13.53
CA ALA A 87 -11.60 -8.09 12.28
C ALA A 87 -12.37 -7.09 11.41
N LEU A 88 -13.31 -6.35 12.00
CA LEU A 88 -14.07 -5.31 11.28
C LEU A 88 -13.15 -4.17 10.81
N ALA A 89 -12.24 -3.70 11.66
CA ALA A 89 -11.30 -2.65 11.29
C ALA A 89 -10.38 -3.07 10.14
N LEU A 90 -9.82 -4.27 10.18
CA LEU A 90 -8.95 -4.82 9.13
C LEU A 90 -9.71 -4.99 7.81
N ALA A 91 -10.93 -5.53 7.86
CA ALA A 91 -11.77 -5.68 6.68
C ALA A 91 -12.10 -4.31 6.05
N ALA A 92 -12.54 -3.35 6.86
CA ALA A 92 -12.87 -2.01 6.39
C ALA A 92 -11.64 -1.29 5.81
N ALA A 93 -10.52 -1.28 6.52
CA ALA A 93 -9.29 -0.62 6.08
C ALA A 93 -8.71 -1.25 4.82
N GLY A 94 -8.58 -2.58 4.78
CA GLY A 94 -8.03 -3.29 3.63
C GLY A 94 -8.89 -3.16 2.38
N LEU A 95 -10.21 -3.27 2.52
CA LEU A 95 -11.13 -3.08 1.40
C LEU A 95 -11.13 -1.64 0.91
N SER A 96 -11.12 -0.66 1.82
CA SER A 96 -11.06 0.76 1.45
C SER A 96 -9.77 1.09 0.69
N ALA A 97 -8.62 0.59 1.15
CA ALA A 97 -7.34 0.76 0.48
C ALA A 97 -7.34 0.14 -0.93
N TRP A 98 -7.94 -1.04 -1.09
CA TRP A 98 -8.07 -1.69 -2.39
C TRP A 98 -8.97 -0.89 -3.35
N VAL A 99 -10.15 -0.48 -2.90
CA VAL A 99 -11.10 0.31 -3.71
C VAL A 99 -10.49 1.67 -4.08
N LEU A 100 -9.93 2.39 -3.12
CA LEU A 100 -9.28 3.68 -3.39
C LEU A 100 -8.09 3.53 -4.34
N GLY A 101 -7.30 2.46 -4.21
CA GLY A 101 -6.22 2.14 -5.15
C GLY A 101 -6.72 1.92 -6.58
N LYS A 102 -7.91 1.33 -6.75
CA LYS A 102 -8.55 1.19 -8.07
C LYS A 102 -9.03 2.53 -8.62
N VAL A 103 -9.63 3.36 -7.78
CA VAL A 103 -10.07 4.72 -8.17
C VAL A 103 -8.88 5.56 -8.61
N VAL A 104 -7.81 5.63 -7.80
CA VAL A 104 -6.61 6.41 -8.12
C VAL A 104 -5.97 5.93 -9.42
N LYS A 105 -5.93 4.61 -9.66
CA LYS A 105 -5.47 4.07 -10.95
C LYS A 105 -6.25 4.66 -12.12
N GLY A 106 -7.58 4.64 -12.05
CA GLY A 106 -8.43 5.21 -13.10
C GLY A 106 -8.34 6.73 -13.25
N LEU A 107 -7.87 7.45 -12.22
CA LEU A 107 -7.69 8.92 -12.30
C LEU A 107 -6.33 9.34 -12.86
N VAL A 108 -5.27 8.62 -12.49
CA VAL A 108 -3.88 9.00 -12.84
C VAL A 108 -3.43 8.37 -14.15
N GLU A 109 -3.99 7.20 -14.51
CA GLU A 109 -3.77 6.52 -15.79
C GLU A 109 -2.29 6.32 -16.19
N ARG A 110 -1.39 6.26 -15.20
CA ARG A 110 0.05 6.10 -15.43
C ARG A 110 0.40 4.67 -15.86
N GLY A 111 1.10 4.53 -16.98
CA GLY A 111 1.62 3.25 -17.47
C GLY A 111 2.59 2.56 -16.52
N ARG A 112 2.80 1.24 -16.72
CA ARG A 112 3.80 0.46 -15.99
C ARG A 112 5.22 0.67 -16.51
N PRO A 113 6.27 0.36 -15.72
CA PRO A 113 7.66 0.49 -16.16
C PRO A 113 7.98 -0.24 -17.46
N GLY A 114 7.35 -1.39 -17.73
CA GLY A 114 7.53 -2.13 -18.99
C GLY A 114 7.08 -1.37 -20.25
N ALA A 115 6.22 -0.35 -20.10
CA ALA A 115 5.79 0.52 -21.17
C ALA A 115 6.54 1.87 -21.22
N LEU A 116 7.36 2.17 -20.21
CA LEU A 116 7.96 3.49 -19.98
C LEU A 116 9.49 3.48 -19.92
N VAL A 117 10.11 2.33 -19.65
CA VAL A 117 11.55 2.18 -19.49
C VAL A 117 12.06 1.08 -20.41
N GLU A 118 12.97 1.46 -21.32
CA GLU A 118 13.63 0.51 -22.21
C GLU A 118 14.48 -0.50 -21.42
N ALA A 119 14.44 -1.77 -21.86
CA ALA A 119 15.15 -2.89 -21.25
C ALA A 119 14.82 -3.17 -19.76
N ALA A 120 13.61 -2.84 -19.30
CA ALA A 120 13.16 -3.20 -17.96
C ALA A 120 13.05 -4.73 -17.79
N VAL A 121 13.72 -5.28 -16.78
CA VAL A 121 13.60 -6.70 -16.43
C VAL A 121 12.27 -6.92 -15.70
N LEU A 122 11.30 -7.52 -16.41
CA LEU A 122 10.00 -7.91 -15.85
C LEU A 122 10.10 -9.27 -15.17
N ARG A 123 9.76 -9.31 -13.88
CA ARG A 123 9.72 -10.54 -13.07
C ARG A 123 8.26 -10.91 -12.81
N ASP A 124 7.65 -11.60 -13.78
CA ASP A 124 6.24 -12.05 -13.77
C ASP A 124 5.20 -10.92 -13.59
N ALA A 125 5.58 -9.71 -14.02
CA ALA A 125 4.71 -8.55 -14.00
C ALA A 125 4.11 -8.34 -15.40
N PRO A 126 2.79 -8.07 -15.52
CA PRO A 126 2.20 -7.62 -16.76
C PRO A 126 3.00 -6.46 -17.35
N ALA A 127 3.35 -6.57 -18.63
CA ALA A 127 4.11 -5.55 -19.37
C ALA A 127 3.35 -4.22 -19.50
N GLY A 128 2.00 -4.27 -19.45
CA GLY A 128 1.11 -3.13 -19.59
C GLY A 128 0.10 -2.95 -18.46
N GLY A 129 -0.69 -1.89 -18.56
CA GLY A 129 -1.68 -1.47 -17.56
C GLY A 129 -1.18 -0.38 -16.62
N LEU A 130 -2.00 -0.06 -15.61
CA LEU A 130 -1.78 1.10 -14.75
C LEU A 130 -0.86 0.77 -13.57
N GLY A 131 0.25 1.50 -13.44
CA GLY A 131 1.33 1.31 -12.48
C GLY A 131 1.14 2.08 -11.17
N PHE A 132 0.55 3.28 -11.23
CA PHE A 132 0.31 4.11 -10.05
C PHE A 132 -1.15 4.04 -9.60
N VAL A 133 -1.46 3.84 -8.31
CA VAL A 133 -0.58 3.48 -7.19
C VAL A 133 -0.34 1.96 -7.09
N SER A 134 0.67 1.53 -6.32
CA SER A 134 0.83 0.11 -5.99
C SER A 134 -0.28 -0.38 -5.05
N GLY A 135 -1.18 -1.22 -5.57
CA GLY A 135 -2.28 -1.79 -4.78
C GLY A 135 -1.81 -2.69 -3.64
N HIS A 136 -0.76 -3.50 -3.87
CA HIS A 136 -0.20 -4.37 -2.83
C HIS A 136 0.39 -3.55 -1.68
N ALA A 137 1.14 -2.49 -2.00
CA ALA A 137 1.69 -1.62 -0.96
C ALA A 137 0.58 -0.93 -0.15
N ALA A 138 -0.46 -0.41 -0.83
CA ALA A 138 -1.58 0.24 -0.17
C ALA A 138 -2.31 -0.69 0.81
N VAL A 139 -2.63 -1.91 0.39
CA VAL A 139 -3.30 -2.91 1.24
C VAL A 139 -2.39 -3.34 2.40
N ALA A 140 -1.11 -3.63 2.14
CA ALA A 140 -0.17 -4.06 3.18
C ALA A 140 -0.02 -3.00 4.29
N VAL A 141 0.16 -1.73 3.91
CA VAL A 141 0.27 -0.61 4.87
C VAL A 141 -1.03 -0.41 5.63
N ALA A 142 -2.19 -0.50 4.97
CA ALA A 142 -3.49 -0.38 5.64
C ALA A 142 -3.70 -1.48 6.68
N LEU A 143 -3.38 -2.74 6.34
CA LEU A 143 -3.47 -3.86 7.28
C LEU A 143 -2.48 -3.72 8.44
N ALA A 144 -1.22 -3.37 8.16
CA ALA A 144 -0.18 -3.24 9.18
C ALA A 144 -0.50 -2.13 10.19
N THR A 145 -0.84 -0.93 9.72
CA THR A 145 -1.17 0.22 10.59
C THR A 145 -2.44 -0.01 11.39
N THR A 146 -3.45 -0.68 10.79
CA THR A 146 -4.70 -1.05 11.49
C THR A 146 -4.48 -2.15 12.52
N ALA A 147 -3.63 -3.14 12.23
CA ALA A 147 -3.31 -4.23 13.14
C ALA A 147 -2.49 -3.75 14.34
N TRP A 148 -1.56 -2.81 14.12
CA TRP A 148 -0.60 -2.31 15.11
C TRP A 148 -1.13 -2.11 16.54
N PRO A 149 -2.24 -1.38 16.78
CA PRO A 149 -2.78 -1.19 18.13
C PRO A 149 -3.31 -2.46 18.80
N TYR A 150 -3.59 -3.51 18.01
CA TYR A 150 -4.08 -4.81 18.50
C TYR A 150 -2.95 -5.83 18.73
N LEU A 151 -1.73 -5.54 18.27
CA LEU A 151 -0.58 -6.44 18.41
C LEU A 151 0.05 -6.30 19.81
N GLY A 152 0.52 -7.43 20.35
CA GLY A 152 1.25 -7.47 21.63
C GLY A 152 2.69 -6.96 21.50
N ARG A 153 3.48 -7.01 22.58
CA ARG A 153 4.88 -6.53 22.60
C ARG A 153 5.81 -7.19 21.56
N TRP A 154 5.48 -8.40 21.12
CA TRP A 154 6.27 -9.16 20.14
C TRP A 154 5.77 -9.00 18.70
N GLY A 155 4.62 -8.34 18.52
CA GLY A 155 4.05 -8.06 17.19
C GLY A 155 4.06 -6.57 16.83
N ARG A 156 4.55 -5.71 17.73
CA ARG A 156 4.87 -4.31 17.47
C ARG A 156 6.38 -4.21 17.31
#